data_AF-J3IVV8-F1
#
_entry.id   AF-J3IVV8-F1
#
_cell.length_a   1.000
_cell.length_b   1.000
_cell.length_c   1.000
_cell.angle_alpha   90.00
_cell.angle_beta   90.00
_cell.angle_gamma   90.00
#
_symmetry.space_group_name_H-M   'P 1'
#
loop_
_entity.id
_entity.type
_entity.pdbx_description
1 polymer ?
#
loop_
_entity_poly.entity_id
_entity_poly.type
_entity_poly.pdbx_seq_one_letter_code
_entity_poly.pdbx_strand_id
1 'polypeptide(L)'
;MYFLERGFQWSKTLSTYEEDREAYEKKQRQPGQTELHAPEGVGDSVSKKVYDNDSLYSYTEQYIDLRTPSDEKRGIITIFLGWIYGFLIYMFVITLSVSISKFTSGLRHNGDPLTGSDHFFLTLFPILWLVVLGIFLKYTSRYIRLESLTARRIIVRFNRITRKVYLLRPKHLGGIRIMDWDKTEILLDKKMSELEGTGGFLILVWDRGDGVDLQGTPTDNLEVTFVGKPTRNASELLAFWEYIRRYMEDGPAAAPAPKKLLSKFPWPWLSFKAAWGLDTHFLRHSGLWVFVAINVLLLPAILIHATGHWLSLLLCYEPRFPREIEEAGR
;
A
#
# COMPACT_ATOMS: atom_id res chain seq x y z
N MET A 1 -1.57 -2.97 0.34
CA MET A 1 -2.95 -2.62 -0.05
C MET A 1 -3.20 -1.20 0.41
N TYR A 2 -3.93 -0.38 -0.34
CA TYR A 2 -4.19 1.03 0.03
C TYR A 2 -5.24 1.21 1.15
N PHE A 3 -5.33 0.28 2.11
CA PHE A 3 -6.28 0.37 3.22
C PHE A 3 -6.00 1.55 4.15
N LEU A 4 -4.73 1.81 4.46
CA LEU A 4 -4.34 2.93 5.34
C LEU A 4 -4.73 4.26 4.69
N GLU A 5 -4.32 4.46 3.43
CA GLU A 5 -4.68 5.64 2.65
C GLU A 5 -6.19 5.78 2.47
N ARG A 6 -6.91 4.70 2.15
CA ARG A 6 -8.38 4.74 2.00
C ARG A 6 -9.09 5.02 3.32
N GLY A 7 -8.63 4.41 4.42
CA GLY A 7 -9.18 4.64 5.75
C GLY A 7 -9.04 6.09 6.16
N PHE A 8 -7.87 6.69 5.88
CA PHE A 8 -7.63 8.11 6.12
C PHE A 8 -8.49 9.02 5.21
N GLN A 9 -8.57 8.73 3.91
CA GLN A 9 -9.46 9.49 3.03
C GLN A 9 -10.94 9.38 3.44
N TRP A 10 -11.34 8.22 3.96
CA TRP A 10 -12.69 8.02 4.48
C TRP A 10 -12.92 8.78 5.78
N SER A 11 -11.94 8.84 6.69
CA SER A 11 -12.06 9.63 7.93
C SER A 11 -12.25 11.12 7.61
N LYS A 12 -11.51 11.68 6.63
CA LYS A 12 -11.71 13.05 6.15
C LYS A 12 -13.13 13.35 5.65
N THR A 13 -13.85 12.33 5.18
CA THR A 13 -15.22 12.48 4.66
C THR A 13 -16.26 12.38 5.78
N LEU A 14 -15.90 11.75 6.91
CA LEU A 14 -16.82 11.45 8.02
C LEU A 14 -16.84 12.52 9.10
N SER A 15 -15.74 13.27 9.29
CA SER A 15 -15.64 14.30 10.32
C SER A 15 -15.54 15.69 9.72
N THR A 16 -16.33 16.60 10.25
CA THR A 16 -16.19 18.02 9.96
C THR A 16 -15.04 18.57 10.80
N TYR A 17 -14.28 19.54 10.26
CA TYR A 17 -13.14 20.13 10.99
C TYR A 17 -13.48 20.61 12.39
N GLU A 18 -14.64 21.26 12.52
CA GLU A 18 -15.13 21.82 13.76
C GLU A 18 -15.39 20.72 14.79
N GLU A 19 -15.90 19.56 14.36
CA GLU A 19 -16.15 18.41 15.22
C GLU A 19 -14.84 17.77 15.70
N ASP A 20 -13.84 17.63 14.82
CA ASP A 20 -12.51 17.10 15.19
C ASP A 20 -11.74 18.06 16.11
N ARG A 21 -11.81 19.36 15.83
CA ARG A 21 -11.17 20.40 16.65
C ARG A 21 -11.86 20.51 18.00
N GLU A 22 -13.19 20.53 18.05
CA GLU A 22 -13.93 20.48 19.30
C GLU A 22 -13.68 19.18 20.06
N ALA A 23 -13.58 18.03 19.38
CA ALA A 23 -13.25 16.77 20.03
C ALA A 23 -11.81 16.75 20.58
N TYR A 24 -10.87 17.40 19.90
CA TYR A 24 -9.50 17.58 20.36
C TYR A 24 -9.42 18.55 21.55
N GLU A 25 -10.11 19.69 21.48
CA GLU A 25 -10.22 20.67 22.56
C GLU A 25 -10.97 20.09 23.78
N LYS A 26 -12.04 19.30 23.57
CA LYS A 26 -12.79 18.58 24.63
C LYS A 26 -12.01 17.39 25.19
N LYS A 27 -11.14 16.75 24.40
CA LYS A 27 -10.12 15.81 24.89
C LYS A 27 -8.95 16.56 25.54
N GLN A 28 -9.25 17.46 26.48
CA GLN A 28 -8.24 17.83 27.47
C GLN A 28 -7.69 16.54 28.07
N ARG A 29 -6.38 16.38 27.91
CA ARG A 29 -5.60 15.15 28.07
C ARG A 29 -5.97 14.45 29.37
N GLN A 30 -6.28 13.15 29.30
CA GLN A 30 -6.42 12.36 30.52
C GLN A 30 -5.08 12.35 31.27
N PRO A 31 -5.04 12.70 32.56
CA PRO A 31 -3.81 12.69 33.35
C PRO A 31 -3.29 11.25 33.43
N GLY A 32 -2.16 10.98 32.76
CA GLY A 32 -1.51 9.65 32.73
C GLY A 32 -1.06 9.15 31.36
N GLN A 33 -1.35 9.84 30.26
CA GLN A 33 -0.73 9.52 28.96
C GLN A 33 0.71 10.07 28.93
N THR A 34 1.68 9.20 28.60
CA THR A 34 3.07 9.60 28.34
C THR A 34 3.09 10.70 27.29
N GLU A 35 3.75 11.83 27.58
CA GLU A 35 3.86 12.92 26.61
C GLU A 35 4.61 12.43 25.37
N LEU A 36 3.98 12.55 24.20
CA LEU A 36 4.66 12.28 22.93
C LEU A 36 5.73 13.36 22.74
N HIS A 37 7.00 13.00 22.88
CA HIS A 37 8.11 13.94 22.67
C HIS A 37 8.42 14.04 21.17
N ALA A 38 7.49 14.62 20.41
CA ALA A 38 7.68 14.93 19.00
C ALA A 38 8.83 15.93 18.80
N PRO A 39 9.55 15.87 17.66
CA PRO A 39 10.37 17.00 17.23
C PRO A 39 9.53 18.26 17.07
N GLU A 40 10.06 19.40 17.53
CA GLU A 40 9.37 20.71 17.45
C GLU A 40 9.27 21.19 15.99
N GLY A 41 10.15 20.66 15.13
CA GLY A 41 10.08 20.85 13.69
C GLY A 41 11.07 19.96 12.96
N VAL A 42 11.07 20.09 11.64
CA VAL A 42 11.89 19.27 10.72
C VAL A 42 13.39 19.40 10.96
N GLY A 43 13.85 20.55 11.46
CA GLY A 43 15.27 20.82 11.74
C GLY A 43 15.85 20.08 12.94
N ASP A 44 15.01 19.52 13.82
CA ASP A 44 15.45 18.86 15.04
C ASP A 44 16.21 17.57 14.75
N SER A 45 17.46 17.51 15.21
CA SER A 45 18.24 16.27 15.18
C SER A 45 17.71 15.28 16.23
N VAL A 46 17.30 14.08 15.80
CA VAL A 46 16.78 13.02 16.68
C VAL A 46 17.76 11.88 16.91
N SER A 47 18.75 11.70 16.03
CA SER A 47 19.74 10.62 16.15
C SER A 47 21.10 11.02 15.55
N LYS A 48 22.17 10.43 16.07
CA LYS A 48 23.52 10.56 15.48
C LYS A 48 23.70 9.63 14.30
N LYS A 49 23.01 8.49 14.28
CA LYS A 49 23.10 7.47 13.23
C LYS A 49 22.13 7.80 12.10
N VAL A 50 22.52 7.41 10.89
CA VAL A 50 21.69 7.47 9.68
C VAL A 50 21.48 6.08 9.14
N TYR A 51 20.26 5.79 8.69
CA TYR A 51 19.88 4.51 8.11
C TYR A 51 18.85 4.73 7.01
N ASP A 52 19.05 4.13 5.83
CA ASP A 52 18.20 4.33 4.65
C ASP A 52 16.93 3.45 4.64
N ASN A 53 16.80 2.53 5.61
CA ASN A 53 15.66 1.63 5.79
C ASN A 53 15.33 0.77 4.54
N ASP A 54 16.31 0.54 3.65
CA ASP A 54 16.15 -0.16 2.37
C ASP A 54 14.93 0.34 1.56
N SER A 55 14.60 1.63 1.67
CA SER A 55 13.28 2.17 1.27
C SER A 55 13.30 3.04 0.01
N LEU A 56 14.47 3.24 -0.61
CA LEU A 56 14.66 4.16 -1.74
C LEU A 56 14.48 3.47 -3.10
N TYR A 57 13.70 4.11 -3.97
CA TYR A 57 13.55 3.76 -5.39
C TYR A 57 14.55 4.48 -6.29
N SER A 58 14.92 5.70 -5.94
CA SER A 58 15.89 6.51 -6.68
C SER A 58 16.64 7.40 -5.69
N TYR A 59 17.87 7.72 -6.05
CA TYR A 59 18.75 8.59 -5.28
C TYR A 59 19.53 9.46 -6.26
N THR A 60 19.43 10.78 -6.08
CA THR A 60 20.09 11.77 -6.92
C THR A 60 20.57 12.93 -6.05
N GLU A 61 21.32 13.87 -6.62
CA GLU A 61 21.75 15.09 -5.93
C GLU A 61 20.60 16.06 -5.60
N GLN A 62 19.46 15.92 -6.30
CA GLN A 62 18.32 16.84 -6.20
C GLN A 62 17.13 16.25 -5.44
N TYR A 63 16.88 14.94 -5.62
CA TYR A 63 15.76 14.28 -4.97
C TYR A 63 16.03 12.81 -4.62
N ILE A 64 15.28 12.30 -3.66
CA ILE A 64 15.12 10.88 -3.34
C ILE A 64 13.66 10.47 -3.49
N ASP A 65 13.42 9.28 -4.06
CA ASP A 65 12.09 8.67 -4.11
C ASP A 65 12.00 7.56 -3.06
N LEU A 66 11.05 7.68 -2.14
CA LEU A 66 10.81 6.71 -1.07
C LEU A 66 9.52 5.94 -1.31
N ARG A 67 9.54 4.68 -0.85
CA ARG A 67 8.36 3.81 -0.85
C ARG A 67 7.45 4.06 0.35
N THR A 68 6.23 3.57 0.27
CA THR A 68 5.26 3.52 1.39
C THR A 68 5.02 2.08 1.82
N PRO A 69 4.56 1.82 3.06
CA PRO A 69 4.28 0.47 3.53
C PRO A 69 3.09 -0.20 2.82
N SER A 70 2.27 0.60 2.13
CA SER A 70 1.18 0.13 1.28
C SER A 70 1.62 -0.84 0.19
N ASP A 71 2.89 -0.78 -0.23
CA ASP A 71 3.44 -1.59 -1.31
C ASP A 71 3.57 -3.08 -0.96
N GLU A 72 3.80 -3.44 0.33
CA GLU A 72 4.09 -4.82 0.75
C GLU A 72 2.84 -5.62 1.18
N LYS A 73 1.84 -4.95 1.77
CA LYS A 73 0.66 -5.62 2.36
C LYS A 73 -0.50 -5.78 1.36
N ARG A 74 -0.25 -6.04 0.08
CA ARG A 74 -1.30 -6.16 -0.96
C ARG A 74 -1.36 -7.56 -1.57
N GLY A 75 -2.48 -7.87 -2.21
CA GLY A 75 -2.67 -9.08 -2.98
C GLY A 75 -3.66 -10.05 -2.37
N ILE A 76 -4.11 -9.78 -1.13
CA ILE A 76 -5.10 -10.61 -0.42
C ILE A 76 -6.46 -10.49 -1.10
N ILE A 77 -6.89 -9.28 -1.45
CA ILE A 77 -8.15 -9.10 -2.18
C ILE A 77 -8.03 -9.66 -3.59
N THR A 78 -6.89 -9.45 -4.23
CA THR A 78 -6.63 -9.92 -5.59
C THR A 78 -6.71 -11.45 -5.68
N ILE A 79 -6.07 -12.18 -4.75
CA ILE A 79 -6.15 -13.65 -4.75
C ILE A 79 -7.53 -14.14 -4.35
N PHE A 80 -8.15 -13.58 -3.31
CA PHE A 80 -9.45 -14.03 -2.82
C PHE A 80 -10.56 -13.81 -3.85
N LEU A 81 -10.65 -12.61 -4.40
CA LEU A 81 -11.59 -12.32 -5.49
C LEU A 81 -11.23 -13.10 -6.74
N GLY A 82 -9.94 -13.22 -7.06
CA GLY A 82 -9.46 -14.00 -8.21
C GLY A 82 -9.92 -15.46 -8.17
N TRP A 83 -9.90 -16.10 -7.00
CA TRP A 83 -10.43 -17.44 -6.80
C TRP A 83 -11.95 -17.52 -7.03
N ILE A 84 -12.71 -16.55 -6.51
CA ILE A 84 -14.17 -16.51 -6.73
C ILE A 84 -14.48 -16.27 -8.21
N TYR A 85 -13.79 -15.35 -8.87
CA TYR A 85 -13.92 -15.14 -10.32
C TYR A 85 -13.58 -16.39 -11.11
N GLY A 86 -12.46 -17.04 -10.78
CA GLY A 86 -12.03 -18.28 -11.41
C GLY A 86 -13.09 -19.37 -11.26
N PHE A 87 -13.67 -19.52 -10.07
CA PHE A 87 -14.76 -20.46 -9.81
C PHE A 87 -16.02 -20.14 -10.62
N LEU A 88 -16.48 -18.88 -10.64
CA LEU A 88 -17.67 -18.46 -11.39
C LEU A 88 -17.49 -18.65 -12.90
N ILE A 89 -16.31 -18.29 -13.44
CA ILE A 89 -15.97 -18.48 -14.85
C ILE A 89 -15.90 -19.98 -15.17
N TYR A 90 -15.27 -20.79 -14.31
CA TYR A 90 -15.19 -22.24 -14.48
C TYR A 90 -16.59 -22.88 -14.52
N MET A 91 -17.48 -22.50 -13.61
CA MET A 91 -18.86 -23.00 -13.59
C MET A 91 -19.65 -22.57 -14.82
N PHE A 92 -19.48 -21.33 -15.27
CA PHE A 92 -20.05 -20.86 -16.54
C PHE A 92 -19.56 -21.69 -17.72
N VAL A 93 -18.23 -21.89 -17.85
CA VAL A 93 -17.63 -22.62 -18.97
C VAL A 93 -18.07 -24.09 -18.98
N ILE A 94 -18.10 -24.76 -17.83
CA ILE A 94 -18.56 -26.15 -17.76
C ILE A 94 -20.03 -26.27 -18.13
N THR A 95 -20.89 -25.44 -17.54
CA THR A 95 -22.34 -25.51 -17.84
C THR A 95 -22.60 -25.19 -19.31
N LEU A 96 -21.92 -24.18 -19.87
CA LEU A 96 -22.01 -23.86 -21.30
C LEU A 96 -21.54 -25.03 -22.18
N SER A 97 -20.40 -25.65 -21.85
CA SER A 97 -19.85 -26.79 -22.59
C SER A 97 -20.82 -27.98 -22.59
N VAL A 98 -21.39 -28.31 -21.42
CA VAL A 98 -22.42 -29.35 -21.30
C VAL A 98 -23.65 -29.02 -22.13
N SER A 99 -24.13 -27.77 -22.08
CA SER A 99 -25.29 -27.34 -22.87
C SER A 99 -25.05 -27.45 -24.37
N ILE A 100 -23.89 -27.00 -24.86
CA ILE A 100 -23.53 -27.13 -26.28
C ILE A 100 -23.45 -28.60 -26.68
N SER A 101 -22.82 -29.44 -25.88
CA SER A 101 -22.73 -30.88 -26.15
C SER A 101 -24.10 -31.55 -26.20
N LYS A 102 -25.03 -31.17 -25.31
CA LYS A 102 -26.39 -31.72 -25.30
C LYS A 102 -27.25 -31.21 -26.45
N PHE A 103 -27.17 -29.93 -26.81
CA PHE A 103 -27.88 -29.41 -27.97
C PHE A 103 -27.40 -30.01 -29.29
N THR A 104 -26.09 -30.29 -29.41
CA THR A 104 -25.54 -30.93 -30.60
C THR A 104 -25.87 -32.42 -30.69
N SER A 105 -25.90 -33.14 -29.56
CA SER A 105 -26.28 -34.56 -29.57
C SER A 105 -27.78 -34.78 -29.68
N GLY A 106 -28.62 -33.85 -29.22
CA GLY A 106 -30.07 -34.01 -29.16
C GLY A 106 -30.54 -35.06 -28.13
N LEU A 107 -29.61 -35.62 -27.35
CA LEU A 107 -29.82 -36.80 -26.51
C LEU A 107 -29.46 -36.52 -25.04
N ARG A 108 -30.32 -36.99 -24.14
CA ARG A 108 -30.07 -37.10 -22.69
C ARG A 108 -28.92 -38.06 -22.41
N HIS A 109 -28.48 -38.12 -21.15
CA HIS A 109 -27.43 -39.05 -20.75
C HIS A 109 -27.87 -40.53 -20.90
N ASN A 110 -29.17 -40.80 -20.77
CA ASN A 110 -29.75 -42.13 -20.87
C ASN A 110 -30.04 -42.57 -22.32
N GLY A 111 -29.71 -41.74 -23.32
CA GLY A 111 -30.01 -42.01 -24.73
C GLY A 111 -31.39 -41.57 -25.20
N ASP A 112 -32.24 -41.06 -24.31
CA ASP A 112 -33.55 -40.51 -24.69
C ASP A 112 -33.42 -39.14 -25.39
N PRO A 113 -34.35 -38.75 -26.27
CA PRO A 113 -34.40 -37.40 -26.83
C PRO A 113 -34.53 -36.32 -25.75
N LEU A 114 -33.98 -35.14 -26.01
CA LEU A 114 -34.18 -33.98 -25.14
C LEU A 114 -35.67 -33.60 -25.07
N THR A 115 -36.12 -33.30 -23.86
CA THR A 115 -37.48 -32.81 -23.60
C THR A 115 -37.46 -31.29 -23.39
N GLY A 116 -38.61 -30.62 -23.50
CA GLY A 116 -38.70 -29.15 -23.34
C GLY A 116 -38.12 -28.63 -22.01
N SER A 117 -38.27 -29.41 -20.94
CA SER A 117 -37.64 -29.12 -19.63
C SER A 117 -36.11 -29.07 -19.72
N ASP A 118 -35.49 -29.93 -20.52
CA ASP A 118 -34.03 -30.00 -20.60
C ASP A 118 -33.49 -28.81 -21.36
N HIS A 119 -34.15 -28.41 -22.46
CA HIS A 119 -33.80 -27.20 -23.18
C HIS A 119 -33.88 -25.96 -22.26
N PHE A 120 -34.88 -25.91 -21.39
CA PHE A 120 -35.01 -24.84 -20.41
C PHE A 120 -33.84 -24.83 -19.41
N PHE A 121 -33.50 -25.96 -18.77
CA PHE A 121 -32.40 -25.98 -17.79
C PHE A 121 -31.01 -25.80 -18.42
N LEU A 122 -30.76 -26.40 -19.59
CA LEU A 122 -29.50 -26.25 -20.31
C LEU A 122 -29.28 -24.81 -20.78
N THR A 123 -30.32 -24.02 -21.03
CA THR A 123 -30.18 -22.58 -21.30
C THR A 123 -30.09 -21.75 -20.02
N LEU A 124 -30.89 -22.08 -19.00
CA LEU A 124 -30.96 -21.33 -17.74
C LEU A 124 -29.63 -21.35 -16.96
N PHE A 125 -28.98 -22.51 -16.82
CA PHE A 125 -27.79 -22.61 -15.98
C PHE A 125 -26.59 -21.75 -16.45
N PRO A 126 -26.20 -21.75 -17.74
CA PRO A 126 -25.15 -20.84 -18.21
C PRO A 126 -25.53 -19.36 -18.05
N ILE A 127 -26.79 -19.00 -18.33
CA ILE A 127 -27.29 -17.63 -18.17
C ILE A 127 -27.24 -17.21 -16.70
N LEU A 128 -27.65 -18.09 -15.78
CA LEU A 128 -27.60 -17.84 -14.35
C LEU A 128 -26.16 -17.51 -13.89
N TRP A 129 -25.18 -18.31 -14.32
CA TRP A 129 -23.78 -18.05 -13.98
C TRP A 129 -23.27 -16.73 -14.57
N LEU A 130 -23.68 -16.36 -15.79
CA LEU A 130 -23.37 -15.04 -16.36
C LEU A 130 -23.98 -13.88 -15.56
N VAL A 131 -25.24 -14.02 -15.14
CA VAL A 131 -25.93 -13.00 -14.33
C VAL A 131 -25.23 -12.86 -12.98
N VAL A 132 -24.90 -13.96 -12.32
CA VAL A 132 -24.16 -13.98 -11.05
C VAL A 132 -22.79 -13.32 -11.23
N LEU A 133 -22.07 -13.64 -12.30
CA LEU A 133 -20.77 -13.02 -12.63
C LEU A 133 -20.91 -11.50 -12.84
N GLY A 134 -21.93 -11.05 -13.57
CA GLY A 134 -22.20 -9.64 -13.80
C GLY A 134 -22.53 -8.86 -12.52
N ILE A 135 -23.35 -9.45 -11.64
CA ILE A 135 -23.65 -8.91 -10.31
C ILE A 135 -22.36 -8.83 -9.49
N PHE A 136 -21.59 -9.92 -9.43
CA PHE A 136 -20.35 -9.98 -8.67
C PHE A 136 -19.33 -8.93 -9.14
N LEU A 137 -19.18 -8.74 -10.45
CA LEU A 137 -18.34 -7.70 -11.04
C LEU A 137 -18.78 -6.29 -10.63
N LYS A 138 -20.08 -6.00 -10.71
CA LYS A 138 -20.63 -4.70 -10.31
C LYS A 138 -20.29 -4.35 -8.87
N TYR A 139 -20.44 -5.29 -7.93
CA TYR A 139 -20.19 -5.02 -6.51
C TYR A 139 -18.71 -5.04 -6.14
N THR A 140 -17.90 -5.92 -6.74
CA THR A 140 -16.50 -6.11 -6.33
C THR A 140 -15.49 -5.25 -7.08
N SER A 141 -15.83 -4.67 -8.24
CA SER A 141 -14.94 -3.83 -9.06
C SER A 141 -14.24 -2.70 -8.27
N ARG A 142 -14.95 -2.08 -7.34
CA ARG A 142 -14.45 -1.00 -6.46
C ARG A 142 -13.45 -1.49 -5.40
N TYR A 143 -13.49 -2.77 -5.03
CA TYR A 143 -12.50 -3.38 -4.14
C TYR A 143 -11.27 -3.85 -4.92
N ILE A 144 -11.46 -4.39 -6.12
CA ILE A 144 -10.35 -4.74 -7.02
C ILE A 144 -9.46 -3.52 -7.25
N ARG A 145 -10.06 -2.35 -7.52
CA ARG A 145 -9.34 -1.08 -7.73
C ARG A 145 -8.46 -0.62 -6.56
N LEU A 146 -8.59 -1.19 -5.36
CA LEU A 146 -7.70 -0.89 -4.23
C LEU A 146 -6.36 -1.61 -4.27
N GLU A 147 -6.27 -2.71 -5.01
CA GLU A 147 -5.04 -3.50 -5.10
C GLU A 147 -4.59 -3.73 -6.53
N SER A 148 -5.54 -3.91 -7.45
CA SER A 148 -5.33 -4.25 -8.86
C SER A 148 -5.97 -3.18 -9.75
N LEU A 149 -5.49 -3.02 -10.98
CA LEU A 149 -5.99 -1.98 -11.91
C LEU A 149 -5.82 -0.54 -11.38
N THR A 150 -4.81 -0.32 -10.56
CA THR A 150 -4.46 0.97 -9.94
C THR A 150 -2.97 1.24 -10.10
N ALA A 151 -2.46 2.33 -9.51
CA ALA A 151 -1.02 2.59 -9.49
C ALA A 151 -0.32 1.46 -8.73
N ARG A 152 0.81 1.00 -9.26
CA ARG A 152 1.61 -0.06 -8.65
C ARG A 152 2.28 0.40 -7.36
N ARG A 153 2.50 1.68 -7.13
CA ARG A 153 3.12 2.15 -5.89
C ARG A 153 2.70 3.55 -5.56
N ILE A 154 2.83 3.92 -4.30
CA ILE A 154 2.81 5.33 -3.90
C ILE A 154 4.26 5.75 -3.72
N ILE A 155 4.64 6.84 -4.38
CA ILE A 155 5.99 7.39 -4.30
C ILE A 155 5.91 8.69 -3.51
N VAL A 156 6.78 8.82 -2.51
CA VAL A 156 7.01 10.06 -1.78
C VAL A 156 8.37 10.58 -2.22
N ARG A 157 8.38 11.66 -2.98
CA ARG A 157 9.61 12.29 -3.46
C ARG A 157 9.96 13.47 -2.58
N PHE A 158 11.17 13.46 -2.05
CA PHE A 158 11.74 14.59 -1.31
C PHE A 158 12.70 15.30 -2.23
N ASN A 159 12.38 16.55 -2.60
CA ASN A 159 13.24 17.38 -3.43
C ASN A 159 13.88 18.45 -2.55
N ARG A 160 15.21 18.35 -2.38
CA ARG A 160 15.97 19.27 -1.53
C ARG A 160 16.12 20.65 -2.13
N ILE A 161 16.18 20.76 -3.47
CA ILE A 161 16.38 22.04 -4.16
C ILE A 161 15.13 22.90 -4.01
N THR A 162 13.95 22.32 -4.24
CA THR A 162 12.69 23.05 -4.11
C THR A 162 12.19 23.13 -2.67
N ARG A 163 12.78 22.37 -1.74
CA ARG A 163 12.26 22.12 -0.37
C ARG A 163 10.78 21.68 -0.38
N LYS A 164 10.45 20.73 -1.26
CA LYS A 164 9.08 20.20 -1.38
C LYS A 164 9.04 18.68 -1.29
N VAL A 165 7.92 18.18 -0.79
CA VAL A 165 7.57 16.77 -0.72
C VAL A 165 6.43 16.48 -1.69
N TYR A 166 6.70 15.69 -2.72
CA TYR A 166 5.72 15.34 -3.74
C TYR A 166 5.15 13.95 -3.46
N LEU A 167 3.83 13.88 -3.30
CA LEU A 167 3.10 12.63 -3.08
C LEU A 167 2.48 12.17 -4.40
N LEU A 168 2.90 11.01 -4.90
CA LEU A 168 2.32 10.38 -6.10
C LEU A 168 1.32 9.30 -5.70
N ARG A 169 0.04 9.66 -5.65
CA ARG A 169 -1.06 8.73 -5.35
C ARG A 169 -2.08 8.66 -6.50
N PRO A 170 -2.81 7.54 -6.65
CA PRO A 170 -3.99 7.48 -7.51
C PRO A 170 -5.01 8.57 -7.17
N LYS A 171 -5.77 9.05 -8.18
CA LYS A 171 -6.81 10.08 -7.99
C LYS A 171 -7.84 9.75 -6.92
N HIS A 172 -8.23 8.48 -6.79
CA HIS A 172 -9.20 8.03 -5.79
C HIS A 172 -8.62 7.93 -4.35
N LEU A 173 -7.33 8.21 -4.17
CA LEU A 173 -6.61 8.25 -2.88
C LEU A 173 -6.04 9.65 -2.59
N GLY A 174 -6.65 10.69 -3.15
CA GLY A 174 -6.21 12.09 -2.99
C GLY A 174 -5.33 12.61 -4.13
N GLY A 175 -4.91 11.77 -5.07
CA GLY A 175 -4.14 12.22 -6.24
C GLY A 175 -2.75 12.74 -5.90
N ILE A 176 -2.19 13.55 -6.81
CA ILE A 176 -0.88 14.14 -6.61
C ILE A 176 -1.01 15.36 -5.68
N ARG A 177 -0.11 15.44 -4.71
CA ARG A 177 0.00 16.54 -3.75
C ARG A 177 1.42 17.03 -3.66
N ILE A 178 1.56 18.34 -3.53
CA ILE A 178 2.83 19.05 -3.42
C ILE A 178 2.82 19.73 -2.05
N MET A 179 3.60 19.20 -1.12
CA MET A 179 3.64 19.67 0.26
C MET A 179 4.94 20.42 0.52
N ASP A 180 4.88 21.46 1.34
CA ASP A 180 6.08 22.19 1.74
C ASP A 180 6.86 21.40 2.80
N TRP A 181 8.17 21.26 2.59
CA TRP A 181 9.02 20.52 3.52
C TRP A 181 9.12 21.20 4.88
N ASP A 182 9.26 22.53 4.91
CA ASP A 182 9.38 23.32 6.14
C ASP A 182 8.18 23.21 7.07
N LYS A 183 7.01 22.87 6.53
CA LYS A 183 5.76 22.70 7.27
C LYS A 183 5.44 21.25 7.64
N THR A 184 6.39 20.34 7.40
CA THR A 184 6.17 18.92 7.68
C THR A 184 6.23 18.66 9.17
N GLU A 185 5.13 18.19 9.74
CA GLU A 185 5.10 17.69 11.11
C GLU A 185 5.35 16.17 11.11
N ILE A 186 6.11 15.69 12.10
CA ILE A 186 6.46 14.27 12.20
C ILE A 186 5.86 13.71 13.47
N LEU A 187 5.02 12.68 13.33
CA LEU A 187 4.52 11.93 14.47
C LEU A 187 5.55 10.85 14.85
N LEU A 188 6.55 11.27 15.62
CA LEU A 188 7.66 10.43 16.06
C LEU A 188 8.05 10.79 17.48
N ASP A 189 8.00 9.83 18.40
CA ASP A 189 8.44 10.04 19.78
C ASP A 189 9.95 9.82 19.92
N LYS A 190 10.67 10.87 20.33
CA LYS A 190 12.12 10.84 20.58
C LYS A 190 12.53 9.88 21.69
N LYS A 191 11.64 9.60 22.65
CA LYS A 191 11.94 8.75 23.83
C LYS A 191 11.25 7.39 23.79
N MET A 192 10.73 6.98 22.64
CA MET A 192 10.05 5.69 22.55
C MET A 192 11.00 4.54 22.91
N SER A 193 10.46 3.53 23.59
CA SER A 193 11.20 2.30 23.87
C SER A 193 11.47 1.51 22.58
N GLU A 194 12.54 0.72 22.55
CA GLU A 194 12.89 -0.08 21.36
C GLU A 194 11.76 -1.02 20.91
N LEU A 195 10.93 -1.48 21.86
CA LEU A 195 9.77 -2.33 21.58
C LEU A 195 8.64 -1.54 20.91
N GLU A 196 8.35 -0.31 21.36
CA GLU A 196 7.31 0.54 20.77
C GLU A 196 7.65 0.95 19.33
N GLY A 197 8.93 1.07 18.99
CA GLY A 197 9.38 1.35 17.62
C GLY A 197 9.36 0.14 16.69
N THR A 198 9.07 -1.06 17.22
CA THR A 198 9.01 -2.29 16.42
C THR A 198 7.77 -2.31 15.53
N GLY A 199 7.98 -2.40 14.22
CA GLY A 199 6.91 -2.36 13.22
C GLY A 199 6.38 -0.94 12.93
N GLY A 200 7.03 0.09 13.48
CA GLY A 200 6.69 1.49 13.24
C GLY A 200 6.99 1.96 11.83
N PHE A 201 6.34 3.05 11.43
CA PHE A 201 6.57 3.74 10.16
C PHE A 201 6.83 5.21 10.45
N LEU A 202 7.53 5.90 9.53
CA LEU A 202 7.59 7.34 9.60
C LEU A 202 6.24 7.90 9.14
N ILE A 203 5.62 8.73 9.97
CA ILE A 203 4.34 9.37 9.67
C ILE A 203 4.59 10.86 9.52
N LEU A 204 4.34 11.37 8.32
CA LEU A 204 4.42 12.78 7.99
C LEU A 204 3.02 13.37 7.94
N VAL A 205 2.84 14.53 8.55
CA VAL A 205 1.59 15.24 8.69
C VAL A 205 1.76 16.67 8.19
N TRP A 206 0.74 17.18 7.51
CA TRP A 206 0.64 18.56 7.06
C TRP A 206 -0.76 19.06 7.34
N ASP A 207 -0.86 20.30 7.82
CA ASP A 207 -2.14 20.94 8.07
C ASP A 207 -2.77 21.49 6.78
N ARG A 208 -3.98 22.02 6.90
CA ARG A 208 -4.75 22.58 5.79
C ARG A 208 -4.03 23.76 5.19
N GLY A 209 -3.91 23.77 3.87
CA GLY A 209 -3.21 24.83 3.14
C GLY A 209 -1.69 24.73 3.15
N ASP A 210 -1.09 23.70 3.76
CA ASP A 210 0.36 23.47 3.75
C ASP A 210 0.89 22.80 2.48
N GLY A 211 -0.02 22.51 1.54
CA GLY A 211 0.32 22.03 0.23
C GLY A 211 -0.75 22.35 -0.79
N VAL A 212 -0.42 22.06 -2.04
CA VAL A 212 -1.28 22.28 -3.21
C VAL A 212 -1.42 21.01 -4.04
N ASP A 213 -2.51 20.92 -4.80
CA ASP A 213 -2.62 19.94 -5.88
C ASP A 213 -1.82 20.38 -7.12
N LEU A 214 -1.86 19.57 -8.17
CA LEU A 214 -1.23 19.90 -9.46
C LEU A 214 -1.81 21.14 -10.14
N GLN A 215 -3.03 21.53 -9.80
CA GLN A 215 -3.73 22.67 -10.37
C GLN A 215 -3.45 23.96 -9.57
N GLY A 216 -2.71 23.86 -8.46
CA GLY A 216 -2.46 24.97 -7.54
C GLY A 216 -3.59 25.19 -6.52
N THR A 217 -4.58 24.31 -6.44
CA THR A 217 -5.64 24.36 -5.43
C THR A 217 -5.03 23.99 -4.07
N PRO A 218 -5.19 24.83 -3.03
CA PRO A 218 -4.77 24.51 -1.68
C PRO A 218 -5.40 23.21 -1.18
N THR A 219 -4.69 22.53 -0.27
CA THR A 219 -5.21 21.29 0.30
C THR A 219 -6.18 21.61 1.43
N ASP A 220 -7.46 21.32 1.23
CA ASP A 220 -8.54 21.69 2.17
C ASP A 220 -8.56 20.84 3.46
N ASN A 221 -7.80 19.74 3.50
CA ASN A 221 -7.80 18.75 4.58
C ASN A 221 -6.39 18.46 5.09
N LEU A 222 -6.29 18.03 6.36
CA LEU A 222 -5.08 17.45 6.93
C LEU A 222 -4.56 16.33 6.01
N GLU A 223 -3.27 16.35 5.65
CA GLU A 223 -2.63 15.29 4.89
C GLU A 223 -1.69 14.49 5.76
N VAL A 224 -1.82 13.16 5.71
CA VAL A 224 -0.98 12.23 6.44
C VAL A 224 -0.44 11.21 5.46
N THR A 225 0.86 10.92 5.53
CA THR A 225 1.50 9.91 4.69
C THR A 225 2.46 9.04 5.49
N PHE A 226 2.43 7.73 5.23
CA PHE A 226 3.34 6.76 5.80
C PHE A 226 4.53 6.52 4.87
N VAL A 227 5.75 6.65 5.39
CA VAL A 227 6.99 6.55 4.60
C VAL A 227 7.85 5.40 5.12
N GLY A 228 8.41 4.64 4.18
CA GLY A 228 9.39 3.59 4.44
C GLY A 228 8.82 2.20 4.74
N LYS A 229 9.74 1.28 5.01
CA LYS A 229 9.49 -0.08 5.50
C LYS A 229 9.19 -0.07 7.00
N PRO A 230 8.40 -1.02 7.53
CA PRO A 230 8.29 -1.18 8.98
C PRO A 230 9.70 -1.39 9.59
N THR A 231 10.06 -0.56 10.56
CA THR A 231 11.35 -0.61 11.24
C THR A 231 11.37 -1.72 12.28
N ARG A 232 12.56 -2.21 12.62
CA ARG A 232 12.68 -3.28 13.62
C ARG A 232 12.56 -2.77 15.04
N ASN A 233 12.94 -1.53 15.26
CA ASN A 233 13.06 -0.94 16.58
C ASN A 233 13.01 0.59 16.48
N ALA A 234 13.03 1.26 17.64
CA ALA A 234 12.96 2.71 17.73
C ALA A 234 14.20 3.38 17.13
N SER A 235 15.38 2.82 17.39
CA SER A 235 16.63 3.39 16.92
C SER A 235 16.77 3.40 15.39
N GLU A 236 16.27 2.36 14.70
CA GLU A 236 16.19 2.33 13.23
C GLU A 236 15.21 3.38 12.70
N LEU A 237 14.08 3.60 13.39
CA LEU A 237 13.08 4.61 13.00
C LEU A 237 13.63 6.03 13.13
N LEU A 238 14.25 6.35 14.27
CA LEU A 238 14.91 7.64 14.50
C LEU A 238 16.06 7.86 13.51
N ALA A 239 16.87 6.82 13.23
CA ALA A 239 17.95 6.91 12.24
C ALA A 239 17.45 7.06 10.79
N PHE A 240 16.26 6.52 10.50
CA PHE A 240 15.61 6.67 9.19
C PHE A 240 15.06 8.07 8.99
N TRP A 241 14.44 8.67 10.01
CA TRP A 241 14.08 10.08 9.96
C TRP A 241 15.31 10.97 9.72
N GLU A 242 16.39 10.74 10.48
CA GLU A 242 17.65 11.48 10.29
C GLU A 242 18.23 11.38 8.88
N TYR A 243 18.08 10.22 8.24
CA TYR A 243 18.54 10.03 6.88
C TYR A 243 17.83 10.98 5.91
N ILE A 244 16.49 11.08 6.01
CA ILE A 244 15.69 11.99 5.18
C ILE A 244 16.00 13.45 5.53
N ARG A 245 16.04 13.78 6.83
CA ARG A 245 16.33 15.14 7.30
C ARG A 245 17.67 15.63 6.79
N ARG A 246 18.75 14.86 6.99
CA ARG A 246 20.10 15.24 6.54
C ARG A 246 20.20 15.30 5.02
N TYR A 247 19.49 14.44 4.30
CA TYR A 247 19.42 14.55 2.84
C TYR A 247 18.81 15.88 2.40
N MET A 248 17.71 16.31 3.05
CA MET A 248 17.01 17.54 2.72
C MET A 248 17.77 18.80 3.13
N GLU A 249 18.37 18.81 4.32
CA GLU A 249 19.07 19.97 4.88
C GLU A 249 20.53 20.06 4.41
N ASP A 250 21.31 19.01 4.63
CA ASP A 250 22.77 19.00 4.46
C ASP A 250 23.18 18.41 3.10
N GLY A 251 22.28 17.69 2.43
CA GLY A 251 22.47 17.12 1.12
C GLY A 251 23.05 15.69 1.10
N PRO A 252 23.38 15.18 -0.10
CA PRO A 252 23.78 13.80 -0.35
C PRO A 252 25.03 13.34 0.44
N ALA A 253 25.94 14.27 0.74
CA ALA A 253 27.15 13.96 1.52
C ALA A 253 26.83 13.52 2.96
N ALA A 254 25.76 14.06 3.55
CA ALA A 254 25.36 13.76 4.93
C ALA A 254 24.44 12.52 5.03
N ALA A 255 23.83 12.13 3.91
CA ALA A 255 22.95 10.97 3.78
C ALA A 255 23.37 10.16 2.55
N PRO A 256 24.45 9.35 2.64
CA PRO A 256 25.04 8.69 1.48
C PRO A 256 24.07 7.73 0.79
N ALA A 257 24.33 7.49 -0.49
CA ALA A 257 23.52 6.59 -1.30
C ALA A 257 23.44 5.19 -0.67
N PRO A 258 22.25 4.56 -0.66
CA PRO A 258 22.09 3.22 -0.12
C PRO A 258 22.85 2.20 -0.96
N LYS A 259 23.24 1.08 -0.34
CA LYS A 259 23.97 0.00 -1.04
C LYS A 259 23.18 -0.58 -2.23
N LYS A 260 21.85 -0.56 -2.14
CA LYS A 260 20.96 -1.08 -3.17
C LYS A 260 19.66 -0.27 -3.22
N LEU A 261 19.33 0.21 -4.42
CA LEU A 261 18.02 0.78 -4.70
C LEU A 261 16.99 -0.32 -4.96
N LEU A 262 15.75 -0.04 -4.60
CA LEU A 262 14.62 -0.94 -4.86
C LEU A 262 14.33 -1.03 -6.36
N SER A 263 14.18 -2.26 -6.83
CA SER A 263 13.75 -2.48 -8.21
C SER A 263 12.29 -2.08 -8.37
N LYS A 264 12.00 -1.31 -9.42
CA LYS A 264 10.63 -1.03 -9.86
C LYS A 264 10.00 -2.21 -10.60
N PHE A 265 10.78 -3.17 -11.08
CA PHE A 265 10.24 -4.32 -11.79
C PHE A 265 9.54 -5.30 -10.82
N PRO A 266 8.34 -5.78 -11.15
CA PRO A 266 7.57 -6.70 -10.29
C PRO A 266 8.12 -8.12 -10.33
N TRP A 267 9.33 -8.32 -9.79
CA TRP A 267 9.96 -9.64 -9.67
C TRP A 267 9.17 -10.53 -8.67
N PRO A 268 8.85 -11.79 -9.02
CA PRO A 268 8.16 -12.73 -8.13
C PRO A 268 8.87 -12.89 -6.77
N TRP A 269 10.21 -12.92 -6.80
CA TRP A 269 11.03 -13.03 -5.59
C TRP A 269 10.84 -11.86 -4.61
N LEU A 270 10.60 -10.65 -5.11
CA LEU A 270 10.32 -9.49 -4.23
C LEU A 270 8.95 -9.64 -3.55
N SER A 271 7.97 -10.20 -4.25
CA SER A 271 6.64 -10.50 -3.69
C SER A 271 6.71 -11.60 -2.64
N PHE A 272 7.51 -12.65 -2.90
CA PHE A 272 7.79 -13.68 -1.91
C PHE A 272 8.48 -13.10 -0.67
N LYS A 273 9.53 -12.28 -0.83
CA LYS A 273 10.22 -11.64 0.29
C LYS A 273 9.29 -10.73 1.11
N ALA A 274 8.41 -9.99 0.44
CA ALA A 274 7.42 -9.13 1.09
C ALA A 274 6.38 -9.94 1.90
N ALA A 275 5.91 -11.06 1.37
CA ALA A 275 4.96 -11.93 2.05
C ALA A 275 5.59 -12.78 3.17
N TRP A 276 6.85 -13.19 2.99
CA TRP A 276 7.57 -14.08 3.90
C TRP A 276 7.97 -13.38 5.19
N GLY A 277 8.49 -12.15 5.13
CA GLY A 277 8.76 -11.34 6.33
C GLY A 277 9.77 -11.93 7.32
N LEU A 278 10.29 -13.14 7.11
CA LEU A 278 11.27 -13.77 7.98
C LEU A 278 12.58 -12.98 7.94
N ASP A 279 12.93 -12.43 9.10
CA ASP A 279 14.24 -11.82 9.26
C ASP A 279 15.33 -12.90 9.36
N THR A 280 16.42 -12.68 8.64
CA THR A 280 17.66 -13.46 8.75
C THR A 280 18.19 -13.57 10.19
N HIS A 281 17.82 -12.64 11.08
CA HIS A 281 18.16 -12.69 12.50
C HIS A 281 17.52 -13.89 13.23
N PHE A 282 16.29 -14.30 12.86
CA PHE A 282 15.62 -15.46 13.46
C PHE A 282 16.37 -16.76 13.21
N LEU A 283 17.10 -16.84 12.09
CA LEU A 283 17.93 -18.00 11.74
C LEU A 283 19.24 -18.05 12.55
N ARG A 284 19.68 -16.93 13.13
CA ARG A 284 20.97 -16.81 13.84
C ARG A 284 20.86 -17.06 15.35
N HIS A 285 19.67 -16.91 15.93
CA HIS A 285 19.45 -17.11 17.36
C HIS A 285 18.69 -18.40 17.66
N SER A 286 19.31 -19.29 18.44
CA SER A 286 18.75 -20.60 18.82
C SER A 286 17.39 -20.51 19.54
N GLY A 287 17.17 -19.47 20.34
CA GLY A 287 15.90 -19.23 21.05
C GLY A 287 14.74 -18.76 20.16
N LEU A 288 15.01 -18.38 18.90
CA LEU A 288 13.98 -17.90 17.96
C LEU A 288 13.59 -18.98 16.93
N TRP A 289 14.06 -20.21 17.08
CA TRP A 289 13.79 -21.31 16.14
C TRP A 289 12.30 -21.67 16.03
N VAL A 290 11.51 -21.44 17.09
CA VAL A 290 10.04 -21.60 17.06
C VAL A 290 9.42 -20.72 15.97
N PHE A 291 9.91 -19.49 15.76
CA PHE A 291 9.43 -18.63 14.69
C PHE A 291 9.77 -19.18 13.31
N VAL A 292 10.93 -19.83 13.17
CA VAL A 292 11.32 -20.51 11.92
C VAL A 292 10.36 -21.66 11.63
N ALA A 293 10.06 -22.51 12.62
CA ALA A 293 9.12 -23.61 12.48
C ALA A 293 7.70 -23.14 12.10
N ILE A 294 7.20 -22.08 12.76
CA ILE A 294 5.91 -21.46 12.42
C ILE A 294 5.91 -20.94 10.98
N ASN A 295 6.97 -20.28 10.52
CA ASN A 295 7.06 -19.78 9.14
C ASN A 295 7.05 -20.92 8.11
N VAL A 296 7.71 -22.04 8.41
CA VAL A 296 7.68 -23.24 7.54
C VAL A 296 6.26 -23.82 7.48
N LEU A 297 5.55 -23.91 8.60
CA LEU A 297 4.17 -24.38 8.64
C LEU A 297 3.23 -23.47 7.83
N LEU A 298 3.47 -22.15 7.87
CA LEU A 298 2.70 -21.14 7.14
C LEU A 298 3.13 -20.97 5.68
N LEU A 299 4.14 -21.71 5.19
CA LEU A 299 4.67 -21.57 3.84
C LEU A 299 3.59 -21.66 2.74
N PRO A 300 2.60 -22.58 2.79
CA PRO A 300 1.52 -22.59 1.79
C PRO A 300 0.73 -21.29 1.76
N ALA A 301 0.38 -20.74 2.92
CA ALA A 301 -0.33 -19.47 3.03
C ALA A 301 0.52 -18.30 2.52
N ILE A 302 1.82 -18.31 2.82
CA ILE A 302 2.75 -17.30 2.34
C ILE A 302 2.91 -17.35 0.82
N LEU A 303 2.98 -18.54 0.22
CA LEU A 303 3.05 -18.69 -1.24
C LEU A 303 1.77 -18.21 -1.93
N ILE A 304 0.59 -18.50 -1.36
CA ILE A 304 -0.69 -17.98 -1.85
C ILE A 304 -0.69 -16.45 -1.80
N HIS A 305 -0.29 -15.86 -0.67
CA HIS A 305 -0.21 -14.42 -0.52
C HIS A 305 0.82 -13.79 -1.47
N ALA A 306 2.02 -14.37 -1.60
CA ALA A 306 3.06 -13.92 -2.51
C ALA A 306 2.59 -13.93 -3.97
N THR A 307 1.81 -14.95 -4.36
CA THR A 307 1.21 -15.06 -5.69
C THR A 307 0.17 -13.97 -5.90
N GLY A 308 -0.73 -13.77 -4.93
CA GLY A 308 -1.71 -12.68 -4.96
C GLY A 308 -1.05 -11.30 -5.07
N HIS A 309 -0.01 -11.07 -4.28
CA HIS A 309 0.78 -9.85 -4.29
C HIS A 309 1.40 -9.64 -5.68
N TRP A 310 2.07 -10.66 -6.23
CA TRP A 310 2.71 -10.59 -7.53
C TRP A 310 1.71 -10.32 -8.66
N LEU A 311 0.59 -11.05 -8.71
CA LEU A 311 -0.48 -10.82 -9.68
C LEU A 311 -1.04 -9.39 -9.59
N SER A 312 -1.24 -8.89 -8.37
CA SER A 312 -1.65 -7.49 -8.14
C SER A 312 -0.65 -6.50 -8.74
N LEU A 313 0.67 -6.73 -8.61
CA LEU A 313 1.69 -5.88 -9.24
C LEU A 313 1.59 -5.86 -10.77
N LEU A 314 1.38 -7.03 -11.36
CA LEU A 314 1.29 -7.20 -12.82
C LEU A 314 0.04 -6.52 -13.39
N LEU A 315 -1.06 -6.56 -12.66
CA LEU A 315 -2.32 -5.90 -13.03
C LEU A 315 -2.31 -4.38 -12.79
N CYS A 316 -1.24 -3.83 -12.20
CA CYS A 316 -1.10 -2.41 -11.92
C CYS A 316 -0.15 -1.70 -12.88
N TYR A 317 -0.44 -0.45 -13.18
CA TYR A 317 0.42 0.41 -14.01
C TYR A 317 1.52 1.06 -13.18
N GLU A 318 2.67 1.32 -13.78
CA GLU A 318 3.76 2.07 -13.13
C GLU A 318 3.40 3.55 -13.08
N PRO A 319 3.28 4.17 -11.89
CA PRO A 319 2.99 5.59 -11.81
C PRO A 319 4.24 6.41 -12.15
N ARG A 320 4.04 7.56 -12.80
CA ARG A 320 5.09 8.53 -13.10
C ARG A 320 4.65 9.91 -12.67
N PHE A 321 5.62 10.72 -12.25
CA PHE A 321 5.35 12.12 -11.98
C PHE A 321 5.09 12.85 -13.32
N PRO A 322 4.20 13.86 -13.34
CA PRO A 322 4.10 14.80 -14.46
C PRO A 322 5.43 15.53 -14.68
N ARG A 323 5.67 15.98 -15.91
CA ARG A 323 6.92 16.65 -16.32
C ARG A 323 7.29 17.84 -15.41
N GLU A 324 6.30 18.63 -15.02
CA GLU A 324 6.45 19.78 -14.11
C GLU A 324 7.14 19.41 -12.78
N ILE A 325 6.90 18.20 -12.26
CA ILE A 325 7.54 17.69 -11.04
C ILE A 325 8.86 16.97 -11.35
N GLU A 326 8.97 16.31 -12.51
CA GLU A 326 10.24 15.67 -12.92
C GLU A 326 11.35 16.66 -13.24
N GLU A 327 10.99 17.86 -13.66
CA GLU A 327 11.92 18.95 -14.01
C GLU A 327 12.08 19.99 -12.89
N ALA A 328 11.33 19.85 -11.79
CA ALA A 328 11.38 20.79 -10.67
C ALA A 328 12.79 20.85 -10.04
N GLY A 329 13.43 22.02 -10.09
CA GLY A 329 14.76 22.26 -9.53
C GLY A 329 15.93 21.81 -10.42
N ARG A 330 15.67 21.48 -11.69
CA ARG A 330 16.68 21.55 -12.76
C ARG A 330 16.81 22.99 -13.24
#